data_AF-L0IJ18-F1
#
_entry.id   AF-L0IJ18-F1
#
_cell.length_a   1.000
_cell.length_b   1.000
_cell.length_c   1.000
_cell.angle_alpha   90.00
_cell.angle_beta   90.00
_cell.angle_gamma   90.00
#
_symmetry.space_group_name_H-M   'P 1'
#
loop_
_entity.id
_entity.type
_entity.pdbx_description
1 polymer ?
#
loop_
_entity_poly.entity_id
_entity_poly.type
_entity_poly.pdbx_seq_one_letter_code
_entity_poly.pdbx_strand_id
1 'polypeptide(L)'
;MNKKVMYIPLDERPCNYIYPKMIMDISDIEMIEPPLDMLGNKKSAADVDKLKDWIINNINDVSHLVVSIDMLLYGGIVPSRLHRMTYNECIKRLELIKELKTMNRNLKVYGFNLIMRSPSYNSSDEEPDYYEDYGEKIFQYGVLSDKLELNVAADEDISEYDKIKNQIPVDVLNDFLNRRRVNHLINLKVVDLVKEGIIDFLIIPMDDCSKYGFSARERRKIMKYISDLDLTDRIYSYPGADEVGCTLIARVFNELKDRKPTVFIRYSSEIGSTLIPRYEDRSLNETVKYHIISAGGVIIDSSSDADFILMVNPPSELTLKLSESWDSILSKIDIIDPERNLNEFVEALNYYISKGKLCSVADVAMPNGSDNQLMQLIKKYNLLKKLLSYGGWNTSSNTLGTVISHSMISSYYFSKNIFSQDQLIASEKFLYLRYLEDWGYQHFVRSSVTDLLGTYGLNYFTLKDKGKLISEIIKKKLYEFSEKNLNDFHYNFDVYMPWNRMFEVGIKIGG
;
A
#
# COMPACT_ATOMS: atom_id res chain seq x y z
N MET A 1 5.76 30.76 -7.17
CA MET A 1 6.36 30.24 -5.92
C MET A 1 6.34 28.73 -6.01
N ASN A 2 7.48 28.06 -5.78
CA ASN A 2 7.50 26.61 -5.67
C ASN A 2 6.60 26.22 -4.50
N LYS A 3 5.65 25.32 -4.75
CA LYS A 3 4.70 24.87 -3.72
C LYS A 3 5.36 23.75 -2.94
N LYS A 4 5.55 23.93 -1.64
CA LYS A 4 6.11 22.94 -0.73
C LYS A 4 5.00 22.03 -0.20
N VAL A 5 5.27 20.73 -0.14
CA VAL A 5 4.40 19.69 0.42
C VAL A 5 5.12 19.05 1.60
N MET A 6 4.45 18.89 2.73
CA MET A 6 4.94 18.10 3.85
C MET A 6 4.27 16.73 3.83
N TYR A 7 5.06 15.67 4.00
CA TYR A 7 4.58 14.30 4.06
C TYR A 7 4.98 13.64 5.39
N ILE A 8 3.98 13.16 6.13
CA ILE A 8 4.17 12.37 7.35
C ILE A 8 3.78 10.92 7.04
N PRO A 9 4.76 10.00 6.98
CA PRO A 9 4.57 8.63 6.53
C PRO A 9 3.82 7.78 7.55
N LEU A 10 3.28 6.64 7.10
CA LEU A 10 2.59 5.67 7.95
C LEU A 10 3.53 4.91 8.90
N ASP A 11 4.73 4.60 8.42
CA ASP A 11 5.83 4.01 9.17
C ASP A 11 7.16 4.23 8.40
N GLU A 12 8.24 3.65 8.91
CA GLU A 12 9.60 3.76 8.41
C GLU A 12 9.97 2.78 7.29
N ARG A 13 9.05 1.90 6.86
CA ARG A 13 9.34 0.95 5.77
C ARG A 13 9.54 1.68 4.44
N PRO A 14 10.34 1.11 3.50
CA PRO A 14 10.56 1.71 2.19
C PRO A 14 9.28 2.10 1.44
N CYS A 15 8.24 1.26 1.52
CA CYS A 15 6.96 1.52 0.85
C CYS A 15 6.25 2.78 1.36
N ASN A 16 6.38 3.10 2.65
CA ASN A 16 5.73 4.24 3.27
C ASN A 16 6.62 5.49 3.30
N TYR A 17 7.93 5.34 3.41
CA TYR A 17 8.88 6.45 3.50
C TYR A 17 9.52 6.81 2.16
N ILE A 18 10.06 5.81 1.44
CA ILE A 18 10.91 6.02 0.26
C ILE A 18 10.05 6.17 -1.01
N TYR A 19 9.04 5.33 -1.21
CA TYR A 19 8.31 5.33 -2.49
C TYR A 19 7.57 6.64 -2.75
N PRO A 20 6.84 7.25 -1.78
CA PRO A 20 6.22 8.55 -2.00
C PRO A 20 7.27 9.61 -2.37
N LYS A 21 8.42 9.61 -1.70
CA LYS A 21 9.51 10.54 -2.02
C LYS A 21 10.05 10.36 -3.43
N MET A 22 10.38 9.13 -3.81
CA MET A 22 10.88 8.84 -5.16
C MET A 22 9.86 9.20 -6.24
N ILE A 23 8.56 8.98 -6.01
CA ILE A 23 7.50 9.36 -6.94
C ILE A 23 7.36 10.89 -7.04
N MET A 24 7.38 11.60 -5.91
CA MET A 24 7.30 13.07 -5.94
C MET A 24 8.54 13.72 -6.55
N ASP A 25 9.72 13.11 -6.43
CA ASP A 25 10.98 13.57 -7.04
C ASP A 25 11.00 13.51 -8.57
N ILE A 26 10.02 12.83 -9.19
CA ILE A 26 9.77 12.91 -10.64
C ILE A 26 9.23 14.29 -11.02
N SER A 27 8.66 15.01 -10.06
CA SER A 27 8.01 16.30 -10.27
C SER A 27 8.93 17.51 -10.00
N ASP A 28 8.37 18.70 -10.14
CA ASP A 28 8.96 20.00 -9.76
C ASP A 28 8.44 20.51 -8.40
N ILE A 29 7.73 19.67 -7.64
CA ILE A 29 7.19 20.00 -6.32
C ILE A 29 8.20 19.57 -5.25
N GLU A 30 8.54 20.50 -4.37
CA GLU A 30 9.39 20.21 -3.21
C GLU A 30 8.57 19.47 -2.16
N MET A 31 9.04 18.28 -1.77
CA MET A 31 8.49 17.54 -0.64
C MET A 31 9.49 17.45 0.50
N ILE A 32 9.00 17.65 1.72
CA ILE A 32 9.74 17.45 2.95
C ILE A 32 9.08 16.35 3.79
N GLU A 33 9.91 15.53 4.41
CA GLU A 33 9.53 14.44 5.30
C GLU A 33 10.42 14.48 6.56
N PRO A 34 9.93 13.99 7.71
CA PRO A 34 10.74 13.94 8.92
C PRO A 34 11.95 13.02 8.71
N PRO A 35 13.10 13.32 9.33
CA PRO A 35 14.23 12.40 9.36
C PRO A 35 13.81 10.99 9.79
N LEU A 36 14.35 9.96 9.12
CA LEU A 36 13.97 8.56 9.34
C LEU A 36 14.13 8.10 10.80
N ASP A 37 15.10 8.65 11.54
CA ASP A 37 15.36 8.33 12.95
C ASP A 37 14.33 8.95 13.92
N MET A 38 13.45 9.83 13.45
CA MET A 38 12.29 10.31 14.20
C MET A 38 11.08 9.38 14.10
N LEU A 39 11.09 8.42 13.18
CA LEU A 39 9.99 7.46 13.01
C LEU A 39 10.12 6.28 13.98
N GLY A 40 9.07 5.46 14.00
CA GLY A 40 9.06 4.22 14.76
C GLY A 40 10.05 3.18 14.23
N ASN A 41 10.10 2.04 14.90
CA ASN A 41 10.78 0.85 14.41
C ASN A 41 9.94 -0.39 14.71
N LYS A 42 9.15 -0.85 13.73
CA LYS A 42 8.22 -1.96 13.87
C LYS A 42 7.31 -1.79 15.09
N LYS A 43 7.46 -2.61 16.14
CA LYS A 43 6.66 -2.53 17.38
C LYS A 43 7.01 -1.33 18.26
N SER A 44 8.16 -0.69 18.05
CA SER A 44 8.58 0.50 18.78
C SER A 44 7.95 1.74 18.16
N ALA A 45 7.14 2.45 18.95
CA ALA A 45 6.52 3.70 18.51
C ALA A 45 7.54 4.82 18.28
N ALA A 46 7.25 5.70 17.31
CA ALA A 46 7.94 6.97 17.15
C ALA A 46 7.82 7.84 18.41
N ASP A 47 8.79 8.75 18.59
CA ASP A 47 8.71 9.82 19.58
C ASP A 47 7.78 10.92 19.05
N VAL A 48 6.48 10.76 19.34
CA VAL A 48 5.42 11.63 18.79
C VAL A 48 5.57 13.10 19.20
N ASP A 49 6.21 13.39 20.33
CA ASP A 49 6.43 14.76 20.79
C ASP A 49 7.55 15.42 19.96
N LYS A 50 8.64 14.70 19.69
CA LYS A 50 9.66 15.17 18.74
C LYS A 50 9.11 15.34 17.32
N LEU A 51 8.27 14.41 16.88
CA LEU A 51 7.63 14.51 15.57
C LEU A 51 6.71 15.74 15.51
N LYS A 52 5.93 15.99 16.57
CA LYS A 52 5.10 17.20 16.69
C LYS A 52 5.96 18.46 16.58
N ASP A 53 7.06 18.55 17.32
CA ASP A 53 7.95 19.71 17.29
C ASP A 53 8.56 19.91 15.90
N TRP A 54 8.96 18.82 15.23
CA TRP A 54 9.46 18.89 13.86
C TRP A 54 8.40 19.44 12.89
N ILE A 55 7.16 18.96 12.99
CA ILE A 55 6.05 19.42 12.13
C ILE A 55 5.81 20.92 12.34
N ILE A 56 5.65 21.36 13.60
CA ILE A 56 5.39 22.76 13.96
C ILE A 56 6.49 23.68 13.43
N ASN A 57 7.76 23.27 13.57
CA ASN A 57 8.90 24.07 13.14
C ASN A 57 9.03 24.17 11.60
N ASN A 58 8.44 23.25 10.85
CA ASN A 58 8.57 23.16 9.39
C ASN A 58 7.26 23.44 8.62
N ILE A 59 6.13 23.74 9.30
CA ILE A 59 4.83 23.92 8.64
C ILE A 59 4.67 25.27 7.92
N ASN A 60 5.53 26.23 8.25
CA ASN A 60 5.54 27.54 7.59
C ASN A 60 5.88 27.36 6.10
N ASP A 61 5.17 28.09 5.23
CA ASP A 61 5.27 28.01 3.76
C ASP A 61 4.89 26.66 3.12
N VAL A 62 4.41 25.70 3.91
CA VAL A 62 3.85 24.44 3.39
C VAL A 62 2.44 24.71 2.85
N SER A 63 2.21 24.29 1.61
CA SER A 63 0.90 24.43 0.98
C SER A 63 -0.03 23.25 1.30
N HIS A 64 0.54 22.04 1.39
CA HIS A 64 -0.20 20.80 1.61
C HIS A 64 0.52 19.94 2.65
N LEU A 65 -0.25 19.40 3.58
CA LEU A 65 0.17 18.36 4.51
C LEU A 65 -0.51 17.05 4.11
N VAL A 66 0.26 16.06 3.71
CA VAL A 66 -0.19 14.66 3.57
C VAL A 66 0.21 13.92 4.84
N VAL A 67 -0.74 13.36 5.59
CA VAL A 67 -0.46 12.85 6.94
C VAL A 67 -1.14 11.55 7.29
N SER A 68 -0.35 10.59 7.76
CA SER A 68 -0.84 9.43 8.50
C SER A 68 -1.31 9.86 9.89
N ILE A 69 -2.60 9.70 10.16
CA ILE A 69 -3.15 9.91 11.51
C ILE A 69 -2.57 8.86 12.47
N ASP A 70 -2.34 7.64 12.00
CA ASP A 70 -1.77 6.57 12.81
C ASP A 70 -0.34 6.89 13.30
N MET A 71 0.49 7.51 12.45
CA MET A 71 1.81 8.01 12.86
C MET A 71 1.70 9.13 13.90
N LEU A 72 0.82 10.12 13.69
CA LEU A 72 0.64 11.22 14.64
C LEU A 72 0.15 10.75 16.01
N LEU A 73 -0.76 9.78 16.04
CA LEU A 73 -1.44 9.37 17.26
C LEU A 73 -0.70 8.27 17.99
N TYR A 74 -0.16 7.29 17.28
CA TYR A 74 0.39 6.07 17.87
C TYR A 74 1.89 5.90 17.64
N GLY A 75 2.47 6.70 16.74
CA GLY A 75 3.88 6.58 16.34
C GLY A 75 4.14 5.46 15.32
N GLY A 76 3.12 5.04 14.57
CA GLY A 76 3.23 4.14 13.42
C GLY A 76 2.07 3.14 13.30
N ILE A 77 2.02 2.42 12.17
CA ILE A 77 0.98 1.41 11.91
C ILE A 77 0.99 0.26 12.92
N VAL A 78 2.14 -0.35 13.21
CA VAL A 78 2.22 -1.45 14.17
C VAL A 78 1.90 -0.95 15.60
N PRO A 79 2.44 0.19 16.08
CA PRO A 79 2.02 0.79 17.34
C PRO A 79 0.51 1.04 17.48
N SER A 80 -0.20 1.37 16.39
CA SER A 80 -1.67 1.52 16.40
C SER A 80 -2.41 0.24 16.80
N ARG A 81 -1.76 -0.92 16.67
CA ARG A 81 -2.32 -2.24 17.01
C ARG A 81 -1.91 -2.72 18.41
N LEU A 82 -0.98 -2.02 19.06
CA LEU A 82 -0.36 -2.43 20.34
C LEU A 82 -0.67 -1.49 21.51
N HIS A 83 -1.13 -0.26 21.23
CA HIS A 83 -1.33 0.74 22.27
C HIS A 83 -2.35 0.33 23.34
N ARG A 84 -2.24 0.98 24.51
CA ARG A 84 -3.23 0.95 25.60
C ARG A 84 -3.82 2.33 25.90
N MET A 85 -3.61 3.27 24.98
CA MET A 85 -4.12 4.65 25.09
C MET A 85 -5.65 4.69 25.18
N THR A 86 -6.12 5.67 25.93
CA THR A 86 -7.53 6.07 26.02
C THR A 86 -7.93 6.97 24.87
N TYR A 87 -9.24 7.04 24.59
CA TYR A 87 -9.80 7.97 23.61
C TYR A 87 -9.34 9.42 23.85
N ASN A 88 -9.34 9.88 25.12
CA ASN A 88 -8.97 11.25 25.46
C ASN A 88 -7.48 11.56 25.18
N GLU A 89 -6.59 10.59 25.35
CA GLU A 89 -5.17 10.76 25.01
C GLU A 89 -4.98 10.89 23.49
N CYS A 90 -5.67 10.06 22.71
CA CYS A 90 -5.66 10.15 21.25
C CYS A 90 -6.25 11.50 20.77
N ILE A 91 -7.34 11.97 21.36
CA ILE A 91 -7.93 13.27 21.03
C ILE A 91 -6.96 14.43 21.30
N LYS A 92 -6.25 14.42 22.44
CA LYS A 92 -5.25 15.45 22.75
C LYS A 92 -4.15 15.53 21.68
N ARG A 93 -3.70 14.39 21.15
CA ARG A 93 -2.72 14.35 20.05
C ARG A 93 -3.32 14.83 18.73
N LEU A 94 -4.59 14.50 18.47
CA LEU A 94 -5.29 14.90 17.25
C LEU A 94 -5.49 16.43 17.13
N GLU A 95 -5.56 17.16 18.25
CA GLU A 95 -5.67 18.63 18.27
C GLU A 95 -4.50 19.33 17.55
N LEU A 96 -3.35 18.65 17.38
CA LEU A 96 -2.23 19.16 16.58
C LEU A 96 -2.68 19.61 15.19
N ILE A 97 -3.57 18.87 14.50
CA ILE A 97 -3.98 19.23 13.13
C ILE A 97 -4.69 20.59 13.09
N LYS A 98 -5.48 20.90 14.13
CA LYS A 98 -6.16 22.20 14.27
C LYS A 98 -5.15 23.31 14.62
N GLU A 99 -4.16 23.01 15.44
CA GLU A 99 -3.05 23.93 15.74
C GLU A 99 -2.31 24.31 14.45
N LEU A 100 -1.98 23.34 13.60
CA LEU A 100 -1.30 23.57 12.33
C LEU A 100 -2.13 24.44 11.36
N LYS A 101 -3.44 24.21 11.25
CA LYS A 101 -4.35 25.07 10.47
C LYS A 101 -4.43 26.50 11.02
N THR A 102 -4.29 26.68 12.33
CA THR A 102 -4.27 28.01 12.95
C THR A 102 -2.98 28.75 12.64
N MET A 103 -1.84 28.05 12.67
CA MET A 103 -0.52 28.58 12.31
C MET A 103 -0.43 28.91 10.82
N ASN A 104 -1.00 28.07 9.96
CA ASN A 104 -0.99 28.23 8.51
C ASN A 104 -2.42 28.08 7.95
N ARG A 105 -3.14 29.20 7.86
CA ARG A 105 -4.56 29.25 7.47
C ARG A 105 -4.85 28.74 6.05
N ASN A 106 -3.85 28.77 5.17
CA ASN A 106 -3.99 28.32 3.78
C ASN A 106 -3.53 26.87 3.57
N LEU A 107 -3.04 26.20 4.62
CA LEU A 107 -2.62 24.81 4.56
C LEU A 107 -3.80 23.94 4.14
N LYS A 108 -3.64 23.10 3.12
CA LYS A 108 -4.55 21.99 2.85
C LYS A 108 -4.06 20.72 3.54
N VAL A 109 -4.95 19.97 4.17
CA VAL A 109 -4.59 18.75 4.91
C VAL A 109 -5.28 17.55 4.28
N TYR A 110 -4.48 16.63 3.77
CA TYR A 110 -4.90 15.36 3.20
C TYR A 110 -4.50 14.26 4.18
N GLY A 111 -5.49 13.65 4.83
CA GLY A 111 -5.26 12.67 5.87
C GLY A 111 -5.49 11.24 5.40
N PHE A 112 -4.92 10.29 6.11
CA PHE A 112 -5.41 8.92 6.09
C PHE A 112 -5.33 8.27 7.47
N ASN A 113 -6.33 7.45 7.79
CA ASN A 113 -6.42 6.77 9.07
C ASN A 113 -6.98 5.36 8.89
N LEU A 114 -6.19 4.36 9.25
CA LEU A 114 -6.52 2.96 9.02
C LEU A 114 -7.67 2.50 9.93
N ILE A 115 -8.48 1.59 9.41
CA ILE A 115 -9.27 0.69 10.25
C ILE A 115 -8.31 -0.40 10.75
N MET A 116 -8.24 -0.60 12.06
CA MET A 116 -7.31 -1.56 12.68
C MET A 116 -7.48 -2.94 12.03
N ARG A 117 -6.40 -3.57 11.53
CA ARG A 117 -6.51 -4.89 10.90
C ARG A 117 -6.91 -6.00 11.88
N SER A 118 -7.32 -7.13 11.32
CA SER A 118 -7.58 -8.37 12.07
C SER A 118 -7.16 -9.55 11.18
N PRO A 119 -5.86 -9.90 11.14
CA PRO A 119 -5.37 -10.90 10.21
C PRO A 119 -5.92 -12.29 10.54
N SER A 120 -6.07 -13.12 9.51
CA SER A 120 -6.71 -14.45 9.60
C SER A 120 -5.75 -15.57 10.05
N TYR A 121 -4.64 -15.24 10.70
CA TYR A 121 -3.58 -16.17 11.04
C TYR A 121 -3.01 -15.90 12.44
N ASN A 122 -2.32 -16.91 12.98
CA ASN A 122 -1.61 -16.83 14.24
C ASN A 122 -0.18 -16.31 14.02
N SER A 123 0.10 -15.10 14.50
CA SER A 123 1.45 -14.53 14.49
C SER A 123 1.50 -13.31 15.40
N SER A 124 2.50 -13.25 16.28
CA SER A 124 2.79 -12.07 17.09
C SER A 124 3.80 -11.12 16.41
N ASP A 125 4.10 -11.26 15.11
CA ASP A 125 5.19 -10.49 14.47
C ASP A 125 4.91 -8.97 14.48
N GLU A 126 3.70 -8.56 14.17
CA GLU A 126 3.23 -7.17 14.20
C GLU A 126 2.05 -6.96 15.19
N GLU A 127 1.56 -8.03 15.78
CA GLU A 127 0.37 -8.08 16.63
C GLU A 127 0.77 -8.23 18.10
N PRO A 128 -0.15 -8.00 19.05
CA PRO A 128 0.09 -8.31 20.46
C PRO A 128 0.49 -9.78 20.65
N ASP A 129 1.25 -10.10 21.69
CA ASP A 129 1.86 -11.43 21.84
C ASP A 129 0.82 -12.58 21.84
N TYR A 130 -0.38 -12.34 22.39
CA TYR A 130 -1.47 -13.33 22.38
C TYR A 130 -1.97 -13.72 20.98
N TYR A 131 -1.65 -12.96 19.93
CA TYR A 131 -2.05 -13.30 18.56
C TYR A 131 -1.32 -14.53 18.02
N GLU A 132 -0.18 -14.91 18.61
CA GLU A 132 0.51 -16.17 18.30
C GLU A 132 -0.34 -17.41 18.61
N ASP A 133 -1.22 -17.32 19.61
CA ASP A 133 -2.06 -18.44 20.04
C ASP A 133 -3.54 -18.28 19.63
N TYR A 134 -4.01 -17.04 19.52
CA TYR A 134 -5.45 -16.73 19.40
C TYR A 134 -5.81 -15.88 18.17
N GLY A 135 -4.87 -15.50 17.32
CA GLY A 135 -5.12 -14.60 16.18
C GLY A 135 -6.20 -15.09 15.22
N GLU A 136 -6.08 -16.33 14.75
CA GLU A 136 -7.06 -16.97 13.86
C GLU A 136 -8.46 -17.05 14.50
N LYS A 137 -8.52 -17.38 15.79
CA LYS A 137 -9.79 -17.45 16.55
C LYS A 137 -10.42 -16.07 16.71
N ILE A 138 -9.63 -15.03 16.99
CA ILE A 138 -10.10 -13.64 17.05
C ILE A 138 -10.69 -13.24 15.69
N PHE A 139 -10.01 -13.54 14.60
CA PHE A 139 -10.53 -13.30 13.25
C PHE A 139 -11.87 -14.01 13.01
N GLN A 140 -11.94 -15.31 13.29
CA GLN A 140 -13.16 -16.11 13.13
C GLN A 140 -14.31 -15.56 13.99
N TYR A 141 -14.05 -15.22 15.25
CA TYR A 141 -15.01 -14.56 16.13
C TYR A 141 -15.53 -13.25 15.51
N GLY A 142 -14.64 -12.45 14.92
CA GLY A 142 -14.99 -11.25 14.18
C GLY A 142 -15.95 -11.52 13.03
N VAL A 143 -15.59 -12.45 12.14
CA VAL A 143 -16.38 -12.86 10.96
C VAL A 143 -17.78 -13.33 11.38
N LEU A 144 -17.86 -14.23 12.35
CA LEU A 144 -19.13 -14.79 12.82
C LEU A 144 -19.99 -13.71 13.49
N SER A 145 -19.40 -12.86 14.35
CA SER A 145 -20.12 -11.75 14.98
C SER A 145 -20.71 -10.78 13.96
N ASP A 146 -20.02 -10.58 12.84
CA ASP A 146 -20.45 -9.68 11.78
C ASP A 146 -21.59 -10.27 10.94
N LYS A 147 -21.50 -11.56 10.59
CA LYS A 147 -22.60 -12.27 9.92
C LYS A 147 -23.87 -12.28 10.76
N LEU A 148 -23.75 -12.47 12.07
CA LEU A 148 -24.86 -12.43 13.02
C LEU A 148 -25.51 -11.04 13.05
N GLU A 149 -24.71 -9.97 13.15
CA GLU A 149 -25.21 -8.58 13.13
C GLU A 149 -25.95 -8.23 11.83
N LEU A 150 -25.52 -8.82 10.71
CA LEU A 150 -26.15 -8.66 9.40
C LEU A 150 -27.38 -9.57 9.17
N ASN A 151 -27.69 -10.48 10.10
CA ASN A 151 -28.72 -11.52 9.92
C ASN A 151 -28.50 -12.39 8.66
N VAL A 152 -27.23 -12.69 8.34
CA VAL A 152 -26.84 -13.58 7.22
C VAL A 152 -26.07 -14.83 7.67
N ALA A 153 -25.98 -15.04 8.98
CA ALA A 153 -25.36 -16.23 9.55
C ALA A 153 -26.22 -17.48 9.28
N ALA A 154 -25.58 -18.58 8.90
CA ALA A 154 -26.21 -19.89 8.85
C ALA A 154 -26.31 -20.52 10.26
N ASP A 155 -27.09 -21.59 10.44
CA ASP A 155 -27.20 -22.29 11.72
C ASP A 155 -25.84 -22.82 12.21
N GLU A 156 -24.97 -23.25 11.28
CA GLU A 156 -23.60 -23.65 11.59
C GLU A 156 -22.74 -22.48 12.09
N ASP A 157 -22.93 -21.27 11.54
CA ASP A 157 -22.21 -20.07 11.98
C ASP A 157 -22.59 -19.72 13.43
N ILE A 158 -23.86 -19.88 13.82
CA ILE A 158 -24.35 -19.63 15.19
C ILE A 158 -23.68 -20.61 16.17
N SER A 159 -23.68 -21.90 15.84
CA SER A 159 -23.06 -22.92 16.71
C SER A 159 -21.54 -22.73 16.83
N GLU A 160 -20.87 -22.35 15.75
CA GLU A 160 -19.42 -22.12 15.78
C GLU A 160 -19.07 -20.83 16.55
N TYR A 161 -19.94 -19.81 16.54
CA TYR A 161 -19.71 -18.56 17.27
C TYR A 161 -19.53 -18.79 18.77
N ASP A 162 -20.44 -19.52 19.41
CA ASP A 162 -20.37 -19.81 20.84
C ASP A 162 -19.14 -20.66 21.19
N LYS A 163 -18.80 -21.61 20.32
CA LYS A 163 -17.62 -22.47 20.46
C LYS A 163 -16.32 -21.67 20.38
N ILE A 164 -16.16 -20.82 19.36
CA ILE A 164 -14.96 -19.98 19.19
C ILE A 164 -14.83 -18.98 20.33
N LYS A 165 -15.93 -18.33 20.74
CA LYS A 165 -15.94 -17.38 21.85
C LYS A 165 -15.39 -18.01 23.14
N ASN A 166 -15.75 -19.26 23.44
CA ASN A 166 -15.27 -19.98 24.63
C ASN A 166 -13.80 -20.44 24.53
N GLN A 167 -13.19 -20.41 23.34
CA GLN A 167 -11.77 -20.77 23.13
C GLN A 167 -10.81 -19.59 23.25
N ILE A 168 -11.33 -18.36 23.37
CA ILE A 168 -10.51 -17.15 23.50
C ILE A 168 -10.60 -16.69 24.97
N PRO A 169 -9.46 -16.52 25.67
CA PRO A 169 -9.46 -15.96 27.02
C PRO A 169 -10.16 -14.58 27.05
N VAL A 170 -10.97 -14.36 28.09
CA VAL A 170 -11.82 -13.17 28.22
C VAL A 170 -10.98 -11.89 28.25
N ASP A 171 -9.84 -11.91 28.93
CA ASP A 171 -8.88 -10.80 28.99
C ASP A 171 -8.25 -10.50 27.64
N VAL A 172 -7.87 -11.53 26.87
CA VAL A 172 -7.35 -11.40 25.49
C VAL A 172 -8.38 -10.74 24.57
N LEU A 173 -9.62 -11.25 24.59
CA LEU A 173 -10.69 -10.70 23.75
C LEU A 173 -11.03 -9.26 24.16
N ASN A 174 -11.10 -8.97 25.46
CA ASN A 174 -11.38 -7.64 25.97
C ASN A 174 -10.27 -6.64 25.62
N ASP A 175 -9.00 -7.02 25.73
CA ASP A 175 -7.88 -6.16 25.33
C ASP A 175 -7.97 -5.79 23.84
N PHE A 176 -8.18 -6.78 22.97
CA PHE A 176 -8.34 -6.57 21.53
C PHE A 176 -9.54 -5.66 21.21
N LEU A 177 -10.72 -5.97 21.77
CA LEU A 177 -11.94 -5.21 21.50
C LEU A 177 -11.88 -3.78 22.06
N ASN A 178 -11.27 -3.57 23.23
CA ASN A 178 -11.12 -2.24 23.81
C ASN A 178 -10.20 -1.35 22.97
N ARG A 179 -9.04 -1.87 22.56
CA ARG A 179 -8.13 -1.15 21.66
C ARG A 179 -8.83 -0.82 20.34
N ARG A 180 -9.51 -1.80 19.78
CA ARG A 180 -10.25 -1.63 18.53
C ARG A 180 -11.33 -0.56 18.62
N ARG A 181 -12.09 -0.55 19.73
CA ARG A 181 -13.09 0.48 20.02
C ARG A 181 -12.49 1.88 20.05
N VAL A 182 -11.31 2.04 20.65
CA VAL A 182 -10.61 3.35 20.66
C VAL A 182 -10.25 3.77 19.24
N ASN A 183 -9.64 2.89 18.44
CA ASN A 183 -9.33 3.17 17.03
C ASN A 183 -10.57 3.57 16.22
N HIS A 184 -11.67 2.83 16.36
CA HIS A 184 -12.91 3.13 15.66
C HIS A 184 -13.48 4.51 16.04
N LEU A 185 -13.48 4.87 17.33
CA LEU A 185 -13.91 6.19 17.79
C LEU A 185 -13.02 7.31 17.24
N ILE A 186 -11.73 7.05 17.06
CA ILE A 186 -10.80 7.98 16.42
C ILE A 186 -11.10 8.11 14.93
N ASN A 187 -11.37 7.01 14.21
CA ASN A 187 -11.79 7.08 12.81
C ASN A 187 -13.01 8.01 12.65
N LEU A 188 -14.03 7.87 13.51
CA LEU A 188 -15.21 8.75 13.50
C LEU A 188 -14.84 10.21 13.82
N LYS A 189 -13.92 10.46 14.76
CA LYS A 189 -13.50 11.84 15.05
C LYS A 189 -12.72 12.48 13.89
N VAL A 190 -11.91 11.70 13.17
CA VAL A 190 -11.21 12.18 11.98
C VAL A 190 -12.20 12.55 10.87
N VAL A 191 -13.32 11.81 10.74
CA VAL A 191 -14.44 12.20 9.86
C VAL A 191 -15.02 13.56 10.27
N ASP A 192 -15.19 13.82 11.58
CA ASP A 192 -15.65 15.14 12.05
C ASP A 192 -14.70 16.26 11.63
N LEU A 193 -13.37 16.02 11.64
CA LEU A 193 -12.40 17.03 11.19
C LEU A 193 -12.55 17.38 9.70
N VAL A 194 -13.03 16.44 8.87
CA VAL A 194 -13.39 16.73 7.48
C VAL A 194 -14.65 17.58 7.41
N LYS A 195 -15.65 17.29 8.27
CA LYS A 195 -16.86 18.11 8.37
C LYS A 195 -16.55 19.54 8.80
N GLU A 196 -15.64 19.70 9.75
CA GLU A 196 -15.15 20.98 10.28
C GLU A 196 -14.26 21.75 9.27
N GLY A 197 -13.86 21.14 8.15
CA GLY A 197 -12.97 21.76 7.15
C GLY A 197 -11.49 21.82 7.58
N ILE A 198 -11.14 21.09 8.64
CA ILE A 198 -9.76 20.96 9.15
C ILE A 198 -8.97 19.96 8.30
N ILE A 199 -9.62 18.89 7.82
CA ILE A 199 -9.07 17.96 6.84
C ILE A 199 -9.83 18.16 5.51
N ASP A 200 -9.11 18.44 4.44
CA ASP A 200 -9.66 18.76 3.13
C ASP A 200 -10.04 17.49 2.35
N PHE A 201 -9.28 16.40 2.52
CA PHE A 201 -9.55 15.11 1.91
C PHE A 201 -9.05 13.98 2.82
N LEU A 202 -9.80 12.89 2.91
CA LEU A 202 -9.49 11.77 3.80
C LEU A 202 -9.61 10.43 3.08
N ILE A 203 -8.64 9.54 3.32
CA ILE A 203 -8.76 8.13 2.99
C ILE A 203 -8.85 7.32 4.29
N ILE A 204 -9.82 6.42 4.38
CA ILE A 204 -9.97 5.46 5.48
C ILE A 204 -9.73 4.06 4.91
N PRO A 205 -8.45 3.64 4.81
CA PRO A 205 -8.08 2.40 4.16
C PRO A 205 -8.24 1.20 5.11
N MET A 206 -8.31 0.00 4.55
CA MET A 206 -8.40 -1.25 5.31
C MET A 206 -7.22 -2.16 5.00
N ASP A 207 -6.40 -2.38 6.02
CA ASP A 207 -5.26 -3.28 5.98
C ASP A 207 -5.69 -4.73 6.26
N ASP A 208 -5.18 -5.68 5.48
CA ASP A 208 -5.51 -7.12 5.48
C ASP A 208 -6.97 -7.42 5.83
N CYS A 209 -7.87 -7.09 4.91
CA CYS A 209 -9.30 -7.19 5.14
C CYS A 209 -9.95 -8.39 4.44
N SER A 210 -11.22 -8.61 4.75
CA SER A 210 -12.05 -9.63 4.08
C SER A 210 -13.49 -9.16 4.04
N LYS A 211 -14.33 -9.88 3.28
CA LYS A 211 -15.75 -9.53 3.05
C LYS A 211 -16.56 -9.36 4.35
N TYR A 212 -16.24 -10.13 5.37
CA TYR A 212 -16.90 -10.10 6.68
C TYR A 212 -15.88 -9.96 7.79
N GLY A 213 -16.33 -9.52 8.96
CA GLY A 213 -15.51 -9.43 10.16
C GLY A 213 -15.33 -8.00 10.62
N PHE A 214 -14.38 -7.81 11.54
CA PHE A 214 -14.29 -6.56 12.27
C PHE A 214 -14.07 -5.32 11.37
N SER A 215 -13.10 -5.38 10.44
CA SER A 215 -12.78 -4.25 9.57
C SER A 215 -13.93 -3.92 8.62
N ALA A 216 -14.57 -4.93 8.03
CA ALA A 216 -15.73 -4.76 7.16
C ALA A 216 -16.92 -4.14 7.90
N ARG A 217 -17.17 -4.59 9.14
CA ARG A 217 -18.20 -4.04 10.03
C ARG A 217 -17.97 -2.58 10.34
N GLU A 218 -16.75 -2.23 10.75
CA GLU A 218 -16.38 -0.87 11.09
C GLU A 218 -16.44 0.05 9.87
N ARG A 219 -16.01 -0.44 8.71
CA ARG A 219 -16.18 0.29 7.45
C ARG A 219 -17.65 0.59 7.19
N ARG A 220 -18.57 -0.37 7.33
CA ARG A 220 -20.00 -0.11 7.14
C ARG A 220 -20.52 0.98 8.09
N LYS A 221 -20.11 0.96 9.35
CA LYS A 221 -20.47 1.99 10.35
C LYS A 221 -19.90 3.37 9.99
N ILE A 222 -18.62 3.42 9.62
CA ILE A 222 -17.94 4.66 9.20
C ILE A 222 -18.57 5.21 7.91
N MET A 223 -18.80 4.38 6.90
CA MET A 223 -19.41 4.82 5.63
C MET A 223 -20.84 5.32 5.81
N LYS A 224 -21.62 4.69 6.72
CA LYS A 224 -22.92 5.23 7.11
C LYS A 224 -22.77 6.62 7.74
N TYR A 225 -21.83 6.80 8.67
CA TYR A 225 -21.58 8.08 9.30
C TYR A 225 -21.15 9.17 8.31
N ILE A 226 -20.26 8.83 7.35
CA ILE A 226 -19.85 9.70 6.25
C ILE A 226 -21.05 10.12 5.39
N SER A 227 -21.93 9.17 5.06
CA SER A 227 -23.14 9.45 4.28
C SER A 227 -24.11 10.34 5.05
N ASP A 228 -24.34 10.09 6.34
CA ASP A 228 -25.23 10.89 7.18
C ASP A 228 -24.74 12.35 7.33
N LEU A 229 -23.42 12.58 7.17
CA LEU A 229 -22.80 13.91 7.22
C LEU A 229 -22.61 14.59 5.85
N ASP A 230 -23.00 13.93 4.75
CA ASP A 230 -22.81 14.37 3.37
C ASP A 230 -21.33 14.65 3.03
N LEU A 231 -20.48 13.62 3.22
CA LEU A 231 -19.02 13.71 3.05
C LEU A 231 -18.45 12.71 2.02
N THR A 232 -19.30 12.03 1.24
CA THR A 232 -18.89 10.96 0.31
C THR A 232 -18.02 11.45 -0.86
N ASP A 233 -18.01 12.75 -1.12
CA ASP A 233 -17.18 13.42 -2.13
C ASP A 233 -15.76 13.74 -1.61
N ARG A 234 -15.54 13.73 -0.29
CA ARG A 234 -14.28 14.09 0.36
C ARG A 234 -13.63 12.96 1.15
N ILE A 235 -14.33 11.85 1.38
CA ILE A 235 -13.83 10.73 2.16
C ILE A 235 -14.02 9.42 1.40
N TYR A 236 -12.91 8.74 1.08
CA TYR A 236 -12.92 7.44 0.40
C TYR A 236 -12.45 6.31 1.30
N SER A 237 -12.90 5.09 1.02
CA SER A 237 -12.48 3.90 1.76
C SER A 237 -12.34 2.69 0.84
N TYR A 238 -11.16 2.07 0.88
CA TYR A 238 -10.79 0.92 0.05
C TYR A 238 -9.75 0.04 0.77
N PRO A 239 -9.57 -1.24 0.37
CA PRO A 239 -8.51 -2.09 0.90
C PRO A 239 -7.15 -1.49 0.58
N GLY A 240 -6.17 -1.55 1.48
CA GLY A 240 -4.86 -0.93 1.28
C GLY A 240 -4.28 -0.37 2.57
N ALA A 241 -3.02 0.03 2.53
CA ALA A 241 -2.36 0.66 3.67
C ALA A 241 -1.09 1.39 3.21
N ASP A 242 -0.16 0.65 2.62
CA ASP A 242 1.20 1.11 2.39
C ASP A 242 1.30 2.06 1.17
N GLU A 243 0.39 1.92 0.21
CA GLU A 243 0.34 2.76 -0.98
C GLU A 243 -0.39 4.10 -0.80
N VAL A 244 -1.06 4.28 0.34
CA VAL A 244 -1.96 5.43 0.56
C VAL A 244 -1.17 6.74 0.54
N GLY A 245 0.06 6.73 1.08
CA GLY A 245 1.00 7.84 0.98
C GLY A 245 1.27 8.21 -0.48
N CYS A 246 1.62 7.24 -1.33
CA CYS A 246 1.82 7.43 -2.77
C CYS A 246 0.57 8.01 -3.43
N THR A 247 -0.60 7.48 -3.10
CA THR A 247 -1.88 7.88 -3.70
C THR A 247 -2.23 9.34 -3.37
N LEU A 248 -2.05 9.76 -2.12
CA LEU A 248 -2.35 11.12 -1.69
C LEU A 248 -1.35 12.15 -2.23
N ILE A 249 -0.06 11.81 -2.35
CA ILE A 249 0.90 12.73 -2.97
C ILE A 249 0.61 12.93 -4.47
N ALA A 250 0.14 11.90 -5.17
CA ALA A 250 -0.26 12.00 -6.57
C ALA A 250 -1.53 12.86 -6.71
N ARG A 251 -2.47 12.74 -5.76
CA ARG A 251 -3.65 13.61 -5.66
C ARG A 251 -3.25 15.08 -5.48
N VAL A 252 -2.36 15.35 -4.52
CA VAL A 252 -1.83 16.70 -4.27
C VAL A 252 -1.14 17.23 -5.52
N PHE A 253 -0.30 16.43 -6.17
CA PHE A 253 0.35 16.81 -7.42
C PHE A 253 -0.68 17.23 -8.49
N ASN A 254 -1.71 16.41 -8.72
CA ASN A 254 -2.75 16.70 -9.70
C ASN A 254 -3.56 17.96 -9.34
N GLU A 255 -3.88 18.17 -8.06
CA GLU A 255 -4.53 19.40 -7.60
C GLU A 255 -3.64 20.63 -7.84
N LEU A 256 -2.35 20.53 -7.50
CA LEU A 256 -1.40 21.62 -7.64
C LEU A 256 -1.13 22.02 -9.09
N LYS A 257 -1.27 21.06 -10.02
CA LYS A 257 -1.17 21.24 -11.48
C LYS A 257 -2.51 21.53 -12.14
N ASP A 258 -3.61 21.60 -11.38
CA ASP A 258 -4.98 21.81 -11.87
C ASP A 258 -5.37 20.81 -12.97
N ARG A 259 -5.21 19.51 -12.66
CA ARG A 259 -5.45 18.41 -13.60
C ARG A 259 -6.36 17.34 -13.04
N LYS A 260 -7.04 16.67 -13.98
CA LYS A 260 -7.78 15.44 -13.76
C LYS A 260 -7.38 14.41 -14.82
N PRO A 261 -6.30 13.63 -14.60
CA PRO A 261 -5.80 12.71 -15.60
C PRO A 261 -6.83 11.65 -15.99
N THR A 262 -6.88 11.32 -17.28
CA THR A 262 -7.78 10.33 -17.87
C THR A 262 -7.07 8.99 -18.04
N VAL A 263 -7.73 7.92 -17.62
CA VAL A 263 -7.15 6.57 -17.58
C VAL A 263 -8.05 5.61 -18.35
N PHE A 264 -7.48 4.90 -19.32
CA PHE A 264 -8.13 3.75 -19.96
C PHE A 264 -7.61 2.46 -19.32
N ILE A 265 -8.49 1.54 -18.97
CA ILE A 265 -8.12 0.29 -18.29
C ILE A 265 -8.22 -0.87 -19.28
N ARG A 266 -7.23 -1.76 -19.27
CA ARG A 266 -7.27 -3.04 -19.99
C ARG A 266 -6.84 -4.16 -19.08
N TYR A 267 -7.63 -5.24 -19.02
CA TYR A 267 -7.32 -6.42 -18.22
C TYR A 267 -6.71 -7.54 -19.08
N SER A 268 -5.80 -8.34 -18.52
CA SER A 268 -5.37 -9.61 -19.14
C SER A 268 -6.43 -10.71 -19.00
N SER A 269 -7.40 -10.51 -18.09
CA SER A 269 -8.55 -11.38 -17.83
C SER A 269 -9.78 -10.55 -17.45
N GLU A 270 -10.84 -10.63 -18.26
CA GLU A 270 -12.10 -9.93 -17.95
C GLU A 270 -12.75 -10.50 -16.68
N ILE A 271 -12.79 -11.84 -16.53
CA ILE A 271 -13.37 -12.48 -15.35
C ILE A 271 -12.55 -12.18 -14.09
N GLY A 272 -11.22 -12.14 -14.21
CA GLY A 272 -10.32 -11.80 -13.10
C GLY A 272 -10.59 -10.43 -12.48
N SER A 273 -11.08 -9.47 -13.27
CA SER A 273 -11.47 -8.14 -12.78
C SER A 273 -12.65 -8.17 -11.79
N THR A 274 -13.45 -9.24 -11.83
CA THR A 274 -14.64 -9.44 -10.98
C THR A 274 -14.35 -10.21 -9.70
N LEU A 275 -13.19 -10.87 -9.62
CA LEU A 275 -12.78 -11.64 -8.45
C LEU A 275 -12.37 -10.70 -7.30
N ILE A 276 -12.53 -11.17 -6.07
CA ILE A 276 -12.05 -10.50 -4.86
C ILE A 276 -10.62 -10.98 -4.61
N PRO A 277 -9.60 -10.11 -4.74
CA PRO A 277 -8.23 -10.49 -4.44
C PRO A 277 -8.04 -10.89 -2.97
N ARG A 278 -6.97 -11.63 -2.69
CA ARG A 278 -6.58 -11.93 -1.31
C ARG A 278 -6.31 -10.62 -0.55
N TYR A 279 -6.72 -10.59 0.72
CA TYR A 279 -6.60 -9.44 1.62
C TYR A 279 -7.52 -8.24 1.28
N GLU A 280 -8.50 -8.43 0.39
CA GLU A 280 -9.47 -7.41 -0.03
C GLU A 280 -10.92 -7.80 0.31
N ASP A 281 -11.82 -6.80 0.31
CA ASP A 281 -13.24 -6.97 0.63
C ASP A 281 -14.20 -6.81 -0.56
N ARG A 282 -13.67 -6.57 -1.76
CA ARG A 282 -14.45 -6.27 -2.98
C ARG A 282 -13.74 -6.75 -4.24
N SER A 283 -14.47 -6.75 -5.36
CA SER A 283 -13.91 -7.11 -6.66
C SER A 283 -12.80 -6.15 -7.09
N LEU A 284 -11.77 -6.67 -7.74
CA LEU A 284 -10.60 -5.90 -8.15
C LEU A 284 -10.95 -4.62 -8.93
N ASN A 285 -11.92 -4.67 -9.86
CA ASN A 285 -12.31 -3.50 -10.64
C ASN A 285 -12.81 -2.34 -9.77
N GLU A 286 -13.51 -2.63 -8.66
CA GLU A 286 -13.94 -1.59 -7.72
C GLU A 286 -12.73 -0.99 -6.98
N THR A 287 -11.75 -1.81 -6.61
CA THR A 287 -10.46 -1.34 -6.07
C THR A 287 -9.74 -0.43 -7.08
N VAL A 288 -9.62 -0.83 -8.35
CA VAL A 288 -9.02 -0.02 -9.43
C VAL A 288 -9.70 1.35 -9.55
N LYS A 289 -11.04 1.39 -9.56
CA LYS A 289 -11.81 2.64 -9.60
C LYS A 289 -11.45 3.57 -8.44
N TYR A 290 -11.42 3.04 -7.21
CA TYR A 290 -11.07 3.81 -6.03
C TYR A 290 -9.66 4.39 -6.10
N HIS A 291 -8.64 3.62 -6.52
CA HIS A 291 -7.28 4.14 -6.60
C HIS A 291 -7.15 5.27 -7.65
N ILE A 292 -7.80 5.14 -8.81
CA ILE A 292 -7.76 6.18 -9.85
C ILE A 292 -8.38 7.48 -9.36
N ILE A 293 -9.59 7.44 -8.76
CA ILE A 293 -10.25 8.66 -8.27
C ILE A 293 -9.58 9.23 -7.02
N SER A 294 -8.96 8.39 -6.19
CA SER A 294 -8.22 8.81 -5.00
C SER A 294 -6.98 9.60 -5.40
N ALA A 295 -6.25 9.13 -6.42
CA ALA A 295 -5.10 9.85 -6.99
C ALA A 295 -5.49 11.09 -7.82
N GLY A 296 -6.78 11.41 -7.95
CA GLY A 296 -7.27 12.61 -8.64
C GLY A 296 -7.55 12.43 -10.15
N GLY A 297 -7.59 11.19 -10.64
CA GLY A 297 -7.91 10.88 -12.03
C GLY A 297 -9.39 10.57 -12.30
N VAL A 298 -9.66 10.16 -13.54
CA VAL A 298 -10.96 9.67 -14.01
C VAL A 298 -10.75 8.55 -15.02
N ILE A 299 -11.67 7.59 -15.04
CA ILE A 299 -11.67 6.50 -16.03
C ILE A 299 -12.43 6.95 -17.27
N ILE A 300 -11.94 6.57 -18.45
CA ILE A 300 -12.60 6.79 -19.73
C ILE A 300 -12.59 5.51 -20.57
N ASP A 301 -13.53 5.39 -21.51
CA ASP A 301 -13.69 4.20 -22.35
C ASP A 301 -12.91 4.27 -23.69
N SER A 302 -12.15 5.35 -23.90
CA SER A 302 -11.40 5.61 -25.13
C SER A 302 -9.90 5.57 -24.89
N SER A 303 -9.22 4.54 -25.40
CA SER A 303 -7.75 4.46 -25.31
C SER A 303 -7.04 5.57 -26.12
N SER A 304 -7.71 6.19 -27.10
CA SER A 304 -7.13 7.30 -27.87
C SER A 304 -7.09 8.61 -27.09
N ASP A 305 -7.96 8.78 -26.10
CA ASP A 305 -8.12 10.05 -25.39
C ASP A 305 -7.47 10.02 -24.00
N ALA A 306 -7.01 8.85 -23.56
CA ALA A 306 -6.43 8.66 -22.23
C ALA A 306 -5.03 9.25 -22.14
N ASP A 307 -4.74 9.92 -21.02
CA ASP A 307 -3.39 10.38 -20.66
C ASP A 307 -2.43 9.18 -20.52
N PHE A 308 -2.92 8.04 -20.01
CA PHE A 308 -2.20 6.77 -20.04
C PHE A 308 -3.17 5.57 -19.98
N ILE A 309 -2.66 4.41 -20.37
CA ILE A 309 -3.36 3.14 -20.32
C ILE A 309 -2.84 2.35 -19.10
N LEU A 310 -3.76 1.96 -18.22
CA LEU A 310 -3.49 1.06 -17.11
C LEU A 310 -3.79 -0.38 -17.55
N MET A 311 -2.71 -1.11 -17.79
CA MET A 311 -2.71 -2.53 -18.12
C MET A 311 -2.71 -3.33 -16.81
N VAL A 312 -3.78 -4.04 -16.50
CA VAL A 312 -3.92 -4.80 -15.24
C VAL A 312 -3.87 -6.30 -15.51
N ASN A 313 -2.98 -7.02 -14.84
CA ASN A 313 -2.96 -8.49 -14.82
C ASN A 313 -3.66 -8.96 -13.53
N PRO A 314 -4.98 -9.25 -13.56
CA PRO A 314 -5.75 -9.63 -12.37
C PRO A 314 -5.51 -11.08 -11.95
N PRO A 315 -5.96 -11.49 -10.74
CA PRO A 315 -5.95 -12.88 -10.34
C PRO A 315 -6.98 -13.69 -11.14
N SER A 316 -6.83 -15.01 -11.12
CA SER A 316 -7.81 -15.99 -11.56
C SER A 316 -8.19 -16.89 -10.38
N GLU A 317 -9.23 -17.72 -10.53
CA GLU A 317 -9.60 -18.71 -9.51
C GLU A 317 -8.42 -19.61 -9.12
N LEU A 318 -7.59 -19.99 -10.09
CA LEU A 318 -6.40 -20.81 -9.85
C LEU A 318 -5.33 -20.04 -9.05
N THR A 319 -5.02 -18.79 -9.43
CA THR A 319 -4.00 -18.02 -8.71
C THR A 319 -4.46 -17.66 -7.30
N LEU A 320 -5.75 -17.40 -7.10
CA LEU A 320 -6.33 -17.19 -5.76
C LEU A 320 -6.15 -18.43 -4.89
N LYS A 321 -6.53 -19.60 -5.39
CA LYS A 321 -6.38 -20.87 -4.66
C LYS A 321 -4.91 -21.16 -4.32
N LEU A 322 -3.99 -20.91 -5.24
CA LEU A 322 -2.55 -21.10 -4.99
C LEU A 322 -1.99 -20.10 -3.99
N SER A 323 -2.60 -18.92 -3.86
CA SER A 323 -2.25 -17.92 -2.85
C SER A 323 -2.83 -18.22 -1.46
N GLU A 324 -3.56 -19.34 -1.27
CA GLU A 324 -4.22 -19.67 0.01
C GLU A 324 -3.23 -19.93 1.15
N SER A 325 -2.15 -20.64 0.86
CA SER A 325 -1.13 -21.05 1.83
C SER A 325 -0.06 -19.97 2.02
N TRP A 326 0.47 -19.88 3.24
CA TRP A 326 1.66 -19.07 3.52
C TRP A 326 2.87 -19.48 2.66
N ASP A 327 2.95 -20.75 2.26
CA ASP A 327 3.99 -21.24 1.34
C ASP A 327 3.96 -20.55 -0.03
N SER A 328 2.83 -19.94 -0.41
CA SER A 328 2.71 -19.21 -1.68
C SER A 328 3.68 -18.03 -1.77
N ILE A 329 4.06 -17.44 -0.64
CA ILE A 329 5.03 -16.33 -0.55
C ILE A 329 6.43 -16.77 -1.02
N LEU A 330 6.73 -18.06 -0.89
CA LEU A 330 8.01 -18.67 -1.26
C LEU A 330 7.92 -19.49 -2.56
N SER A 331 6.72 -19.61 -3.14
CA SER A 331 6.44 -20.40 -4.33
C SER A 331 7.01 -19.75 -5.60
N LYS A 332 7.63 -20.57 -6.46
CA LYS A 332 8.25 -20.18 -7.75
C LYS A 332 7.48 -20.69 -8.96
N ILE A 333 6.19 -20.97 -8.79
CA ILE A 333 5.42 -21.68 -9.83
C ILE A 333 5.02 -20.69 -10.92
N ASP A 334 5.46 -20.95 -12.15
CA ASP A 334 4.90 -20.34 -13.34
C ASP A 334 3.49 -20.90 -13.56
N ILE A 335 2.47 -20.08 -13.30
CA ILE A 335 1.06 -20.50 -13.42
C ILE A 335 0.55 -20.21 -14.83
N ILE A 336 0.45 -21.25 -15.65
CA ILE A 336 -0.19 -21.17 -16.97
C ILE A 336 -1.70 -21.31 -16.77
N ASP A 337 -2.42 -20.22 -16.93
CA ASP A 337 -3.88 -20.17 -16.77
C ASP A 337 -4.53 -19.59 -18.04
N PRO A 338 -5.40 -20.35 -18.74
CA PRO A 338 -6.07 -19.87 -19.93
C PRO A 338 -7.02 -18.68 -19.68
N GLU A 339 -7.48 -18.48 -18.44
CA GLU A 339 -8.31 -17.32 -18.09
C GLU A 339 -7.50 -16.01 -18.08
N ARG A 340 -6.16 -16.08 -18.10
CA ARG A 340 -5.26 -14.92 -18.19
C ARG A 340 -4.50 -14.96 -19.51
N ASN A 341 -4.96 -14.19 -20.51
CA ASN A 341 -4.37 -14.20 -21.84
C ASN A 341 -3.16 -13.26 -21.94
N LEU A 342 -2.03 -13.67 -21.33
CA LEU A 342 -0.82 -12.86 -21.27
C LEU A 342 -0.22 -12.55 -22.65
N ASN A 343 -0.38 -13.45 -23.63
CA ASN A 343 0.12 -13.22 -24.99
C ASN A 343 -0.62 -12.05 -25.66
N GLU A 344 -1.95 -12.07 -25.64
CA GLU A 344 -2.78 -10.97 -26.16
C GLU A 344 -2.50 -9.68 -25.39
N PHE A 345 -2.42 -9.77 -24.06
CA PHE A 345 -2.18 -8.62 -23.21
C PHE A 345 -0.87 -7.90 -23.54
N VAL A 346 0.22 -8.64 -23.76
CA VAL A 346 1.53 -8.06 -24.12
C VAL A 346 1.56 -7.59 -25.58
N GLU A 347 0.85 -8.24 -26.50
CA GLU A 347 0.67 -7.74 -27.86
C GLU A 347 -0.09 -6.40 -27.89
N ALA A 348 -1.15 -6.28 -27.10
CA ALA A 348 -1.90 -5.04 -26.94
C ALA A 348 -1.02 -3.93 -26.31
N LEU A 349 -0.25 -4.27 -25.26
CA LEU A 349 0.73 -3.36 -24.66
C LEU A 349 1.73 -2.83 -25.69
N ASN A 350 2.35 -3.72 -26.46
CA ASN A 350 3.29 -3.37 -27.51
C ASN A 350 2.64 -2.49 -28.58
N TYR A 351 1.41 -2.83 -29.00
CA TYR A 351 0.64 -2.04 -29.95
C TYR A 351 0.40 -0.61 -29.44
N TYR A 352 -0.09 -0.43 -28.21
CA TYR A 352 -0.34 0.89 -27.66
C TYR A 352 0.94 1.73 -27.57
N ILE A 353 2.04 1.16 -27.08
CA ILE A 353 3.34 1.83 -27.03
C ILE A 353 3.80 2.23 -28.44
N SER A 354 3.63 1.37 -29.44
CA SER A 354 3.98 1.67 -30.84
C SER A 354 3.16 2.84 -31.43
N LYS A 355 1.97 3.11 -30.87
CA LYS A 355 1.12 4.25 -31.21
C LYS A 355 1.43 5.50 -30.37
N GLY A 356 2.50 5.48 -29.59
CA GLY A 356 2.91 6.59 -28.72
C GLY A 356 2.06 6.74 -27.46
N LYS A 357 1.29 5.71 -27.08
CA LYS A 357 0.54 5.71 -25.83
C LYS A 357 1.44 5.36 -24.66
N LEU A 358 1.28 6.09 -23.56
CA LEU A 358 1.91 5.76 -22.29
C LEU A 358 1.16 4.59 -21.66
N CYS A 359 1.88 3.55 -21.28
CA CYS A 359 1.30 2.35 -20.71
C CYS A 359 1.97 2.00 -19.39
N SER A 360 1.15 1.70 -18.39
CA SER A 360 1.55 1.27 -17.05
C SER A 360 1.03 -0.12 -16.79
N VAL A 361 1.78 -0.94 -16.07
CA VAL A 361 1.39 -2.33 -15.77
C VAL A 361 1.24 -2.53 -14.27
N ALA A 362 0.02 -2.89 -13.84
CA ALA A 362 -0.26 -3.36 -12.50
C ALA A 362 -0.42 -4.89 -12.52
N ASP A 363 0.58 -5.58 -12.00
CA ASP A 363 0.63 -7.03 -11.94
C ASP A 363 0.11 -7.53 -10.60
N VAL A 364 -1.17 -7.91 -10.58
CA VAL A 364 -1.89 -8.24 -9.35
C VAL A 364 -2.48 -9.64 -9.39
N ALA A 365 -1.90 -10.50 -10.22
CA ALA A 365 -2.35 -11.87 -10.39
C ALA A 365 -2.09 -12.73 -9.15
N MET A 366 -1.06 -12.38 -8.39
CA MET A 366 -0.70 -12.99 -7.12
C MET A 366 -0.21 -11.91 -6.16
N PRO A 367 -0.40 -12.10 -4.84
CA PRO A 367 0.24 -11.26 -3.85
C PRO A 367 1.75 -11.54 -3.77
N ASN A 368 2.51 -10.56 -3.28
CA ASN A 368 3.92 -10.70 -2.92
C ASN A 368 4.88 -11.15 -4.04
N GLY A 369 4.71 -10.65 -5.26
CA GLY A 369 5.72 -10.75 -6.32
C GLY A 369 5.14 -10.74 -7.72
N SER A 370 5.97 -10.36 -8.70
CA SER A 370 5.61 -10.33 -10.11
C SER A 370 5.26 -11.71 -10.67
N ASP A 371 4.33 -11.75 -11.62
CA ASP A 371 4.13 -12.87 -12.52
C ASP A 371 5.32 -12.95 -13.49
N ASN A 372 6.16 -13.96 -13.27
CA ASN A 372 7.35 -14.16 -14.07
C ASN A 372 7.06 -14.43 -15.56
N GLN A 373 5.94 -15.05 -15.92
CA GLN A 373 5.58 -15.23 -17.33
C GLN A 373 5.26 -13.90 -17.99
N LEU A 374 4.50 -13.03 -17.32
CA LEU A 374 4.23 -11.68 -17.81
C LEU A 374 5.54 -10.91 -18.01
N MET A 375 6.43 -10.95 -17.01
CA MET A 375 7.71 -10.26 -17.09
C MET A 375 8.64 -10.80 -18.18
N GLN A 376 8.68 -12.11 -18.39
CA GLN A 376 9.43 -12.72 -19.49
C GLN A 376 8.89 -12.28 -20.86
N LEU A 377 7.57 -12.17 -21.02
CA LEU A 377 6.96 -11.65 -22.24
C LEU A 377 7.28 -10.16 -22.44
N ILE A 378 7.11 -9.32 -21.43
CA ILE A 378 7.47 -7.88 -21.49
C ILE A 378 8.94 -7.70 -21.89
N LYS A 379 9.84 -8.49 -21.29
CA LYS A 379 11.26 -8.52 -21.66
C LYS A 379 11.48 -8.97 -23.11
N LYS A 380 10.84 -10.05 -23.54
CA LYS A 380 10.97 -10.60 -24.91
C LYS A 380 10.57 -9.59 -25.99
N TYR A 381 9.59 -8.72 -25.71
CA TYR A 381 9.16 -7.66 -26.61
C TYR A 381 9.97 -6.35 -26.45
N ASN A 382 11.02 -6.34 -25.62
CA ASN A 382 11.84 -5.16 -25.32
C ASN A 382 11.00 -3.96 -24.85
N LEU A 383 10.10 -4.22 -23.89
CA LEU A 383 9.15 -3.22 -23.37
C LEU A 383 9.53 -2.68 -21.99
N LEU A 384 10.48 -3.30 -21.28
CA LEU A 384 10.81 -2.94 -19.88
C LEU A 384 11.09 -1.44 -19.69
N LYS A 385 11.87 -0.82 -20.57
CA LYS A 385 12.16 0.64 -20.53
C LYS A 385 11.09 1.54 -21.11
N LYS A 386 10.10 0.96 -21.79
CA LYS A 386 9.02 1.70 -22.47
C LYS A 386 7.77 1.83 -21.60
N LEU A 387 7.70 1.10 -20.49
CA LEU A 387 6.63 1.26 -19.52
C LEU A 387 6.74 2.62 -18.81
N LEU A 388 5.61 3.25 -18.61
CA LEU A 388 5.48 4.46 -17.79
C LEU A 388 5.70 4.13 -16.31
N SER A 389 5.12 3.01 -15.85
CA SER A 389 5.29 2.47 -14.50
C SER A 389 4.98 0.96 -14.48
N TYR A 390 5.50 0.27 -13.47
CA TYR A 390 5.26 -1.16 -13.22
C TYR A 390 5.12 -1.40 -11.72
N GLY A 391 4.37 -2.41 -11.32
CA GLY A 391 4.40 -2.94 -9.96
C GLY A 391 3.72 -4.30 -9.87
N GLY A 392 4.16 -5.13 -8.93
CA GLY A 392 3.57 -6.43 -8.62
C GLY A 392 3.99 -6.92 -7.24
N TRP A 393 3.66 -6.16 -6.20
CA TRP A 393 4.14 -6.36 -4.83
C TRP A 393 3.01 -6.39 -3.81
N ASN A 394 3.25 -7.17 -2.74
CA ASN A 394 2.39 -7.28 -1.55
C ASN A 394 0.92 -7.66 -1.83
N THR A 395 0.04 -6.69 -2.09
CA THR A 395 -1.40 -6.89 -2.36
C THR A 395 -1.82 -6.14 -3.63
N SER A 396 -3.03 -6.41 -4.15
CA SER A 396 -3.48 -5.73 -5.37
C SER A 396 -3.64 -4.22 -5.15
N SER A 397 -4.22 -3.80 -4.02
CA SER A 397 -4.25 -2.38 -3.65
C SER A 397 -2.88 -1.73 -3.56
N ASN A 398 -1.93 -2.36 -2.85
CA ASN A 398 -0.58 -1.83 -2.68
C ASN A 398 0.13 -1.61 -4.04
N THR A 399 -0.05 -2.57 -4.94
CA THR A 399 0.45 -2.49 -6.32
C THR A 399 -0.25 -1.38 -7.10
N LEU A 400 -1.58 -1.35 -7.10
CA LEU A 400 -2.38 -0.39 -7.85
C LEU A 400 -2.06 1.05 -7.43
N GLY A 401 -2.05 1.35 -6.13
CA GLY A 401 -1.75 2.70 -5.65
C GLY A 401 -0.35 3.16 -6.04
N THR A 402 0.66 2.30 -5.96
CA THR A 402 2.02 2.64 -6.38
C THR A 402 2.12 2.88 -7.89
N VAL A 403 1.58 1.96 -8.70
CA VAL A 403 1.62 2.06 -10.17
C VAL A 403 0.89 3.30 -10.65
N ILE A 404 -0.34 3.51 -10.16
CA ILE A 404 -1.19 4.65 -10.55
C ILE A 404 -0.54 5.96 -10.13
N SER A 405 0.02 6.05 -8.92
CA SER A 405 0.65 7.28 -8.43
C SER A 405 1.86 7.68 -9.28
N HIS A 406 2.71 6.71 -9.62
CA HIS A 406 3.83 6.93 -10.56
C HIS A 406 3.31 7.39 -11.93
N SER A 407 2.28 6.74 -12.47
CA SER A 407 1.67 7.12 -13.76
C SER A 407 1.08 8.52 -13.78
N MET A 408 0.38 8.92 -12.71
CA MET A 408 -0.27 10.23 -12.61
C MET A 408 0.75 11.36 -12.75
N ILE A 409 1.89 11.23 -12.07
CA ILE A 409 2.96 12.23 -12.13
C ILE A 409 3.70 12.16 -13.45
N SER A 410 4.20 10.98 -13.84
CA SER A 410 5.04 10.85 -15.05
C SER A 410 4.28 11.21 -16.34
N SER A 411 2.99 10.87 -16.45
CA SER A 411 2.18 11.19 -17.64
C SER A 411 2.06 12.69 -17.89
N TYR A 412 2.12 13.53 -16.84
CA TYR A 412 2.11 14.99 -16.97
C TYR A 412 3.28 15.49 -17.82
N TYR A 413 4.49 15.05 -17.47
CA TYR A 413 5.71 15.55 -18.09
C TYR A 413 5.92 14.94 -19.48
N PHE A 414 5.54 13.67 -19.67
CA PHE A 414 5.58 13.02 -20.99
C PHE A 414 4.60 13.66 -21.98
N SER A 415 3.33 13.85 -21.59
CA SER A 415 2.30 14.42 -22.48
C SER A 415 2.63 15.85 -22.95
N LYS A 416 3.32 16.62 -22.11
CA LYS A 416 3.75 17.99 -22.43
C LYS A 416 5.14 18.06 -23.07
N ASN A 417 5.88 16.96 -23.15
CA ASN A 417 7.27 16.91 -23.61
C ASN A 417 8.19 17.91 -22.85
N ILE A 418 8.07 17.95 -21.52
CA ILE A 418 8.80 18.88 -20.64
C ILE A 418 9.64 18.17 -19.56
N PHE A 419 9.90 16.87 -19.73
CA PHE A 419 10.78 16.13 -18.82
C PHE A 419 12.18 16.76 -18.79
N SER A 420 12.66 17.14 -17.60
CA SER A 420 14.09 17.34 -17.43
C SER A 420 14.82 15.99 -17.41
N GLN A 421 16.12 15.99 -17.65
CA GLN A 421 16.92 14.76 -17.56
C GLN A 421 16.89 14.16 -16.15
N ASP A 422 16.95 15.00 -15.12
CA ASP A 422 16.90 14.53 -13.73
C ASP A 422 15.55 13.87 -13.39
N GLN A 423 14.45 14.44 -13.88
CA GLN A 423 13.11 13.88 -13.69
C GLN A 423 12.94 12.55 -14.43
N LEU A 424 13.50 12.44 -15.64
CA LEU A 424 13.48 11.20 -16.41
C LEU A 424 14.26 10.10 -15.68
N ILE A 425 15.44 10.44 -15.16
CA ILE A 425 16.26 9.54 -14.34
C ILE A 425 15.53 9.14 -13.06
N ALA A 426 14.87 10.08 -12.36
CA ALA A 426 14.08 9.78 -11.17
C ALA A 426 12.97 8.76 -11.48
N SER A 427 12.25 8.96 -12.59
CA SER A 427 11.20 8.03 -13.04
C SER A 427 11.78 6.67 -13.43
N GLU A 428 12.91 6.63 -14.17
CA GLU A 428 13.57 5.38 -14.56
C GLU A 428 14.10 4.61 -13.34
N LYS A 429 14.65 5.31 -12.34
CA LYS A 429 15.13 4.71 -11.08
C LYS A 429 13.99 4.08 -10.29
N PHE A 430 12.83 4.72 -10.20
CA PHE A 430 11.68 4.13 -9.51
C PHE A 430 11.14 2.91 -10.26
N LEU A 431 11.07 2.96 -11.60
CA LEU A 431 10.70 1.80 -12.43
C LEU A 431 11.69 0.63 -12.24
N TYR A 432 13.00 0.91 -12.29
CA TYR A 432 14.04 -0.08 -12.07
C TYR A 432 13.97 -0.71 -10.68
N LEU A 433 13.71 0.11 -9.65
CA LEU A 433 13.49 -0.36 -8.29
C LEU A 433 12.32 -1.36 -8.22
N ARG A 434 11.19 -1.07 -8.89
CA ARG A 434 10.05 -2.01 -8.95
C ARG A 434 10.43 -3.33 -9.60
N TYR A 435 11.22 -3.32 -10.68
CA TYR A 435 11.70 -4.58 -11.27
C TYR A 435 12.64 -5.36 -10.36
N LEU A 436 13.56 -4.68 -9.67
CA LEU A 436 14.47 -5.33 -8.73
C LEU A 436 13.74 -5.93 -7.53
N GLU A 437 12.77 -5.21 -6.98
CA GLU A 437 12.06 -5.66 -5.78
C GLU A 437 10.96 -6.67 -6.12
N ASP A 438 10.05 -6.33 -7.01
CA ASP A 438 8.82 -7.10 -7.25
C ASP A 438 9.13 -8.37 -8.06
N TRP A 439 9.98 -8.26 -9.09
CA TRP A 439 10.38 -9.41 -9.92
C TRP A 439 11.69 -10.05 -9.45
N GLY A 440 12.71 -9.24 -9.11
CA GLY A 440 13.99 -9.77 -8.65
C GLY A 440 13.88 -10.39 -7.25
N TYR A 441 13.49 -9.60 -6.25
CA TYR A 441 13.52 -10.02 -4.86
C TYR A 441 12.35 -10.92 -4.51
N GLN A 442 11.13 -10.43 -4.64
CA GLN A 442 9.94 -11.11 -4.14
C GLN A 442 9.68 -12.43 -4.87
N HIS A 443 9.82 -12.45 -6.21
CA HIS A 443 9.64 -13.68 -6.99
C HIS A 443 10.86 -14.62 -6.92
N PHE A 444 12.10 -14.15 -7.15
CA PHE A 444 13.26 -15.05 -7.24
C PHE A 444 14.09 -15.16 -5.97
N VAL A 445 14.65 -14.03 -5.51
CA VAL A 445 15.75 -14.05 -4.53
C VAL A 445 15.28 -14.46 -3.14
N ARG A 446 14.13 -13.95 -2.68
CA ARG A 446 13.59 -14.16 -1.32
C ARG A 446 13.46 -15.64 -1.00
N SER A 447 12.83 -16.42 -1.88
CA SER A 447 12.68 -17.87 -1.70
C SER A 447 14.05 -18.55 -1.64
N SER A 448 14.95 -18.25 -2.58
CA SER A 448 16.30 -18.86 -2.60
C SER A 448 17.16 -18.56 -1.38
N VAL A 449 16.98 -17.40 -0.75
CA VAL A 449 17.71 -17.01 0.46
C VAL A 449 17.05 -17.58 1.70
N THR A 450 15.71 -17.72 1.70
CA THR A 450 14.96 -18.34 2.79
C THR A 450 15.42 -19.78 3.05
N ASP A 451 15.67 -20.55 1.98
CA ASP A 451 16.21 -21.91 2.04
C ASP A 451 17.57 -22.00 2.76
N LEU A 452 18.34 -20.90 2.77
CA LEU A 452 19.68 -20.82 3.37
C LEU A 452 19.66 -20.33 4.83
N LEU A 453 18.55 -19.77 5.32
CA LEU A 453 18.52 -19.14 6.66
C LEU A 453 18.86 -20.12 7.78
N GLY A 454 18.39 -21.38 7.65
CA GLY A 454 18.65 -22.44 8.62
C GLY A 454 20.14 -22.72 8.82
N THR A 455 20.97 -22.61 7.77
CA THR A 455 22.43 -22.81 7.89
C THR A 455 23.12 -21.74 8.72
N TYR A 456 22.44 -20.60 8.92
CA TYR A 456 22.92 -19.49 9.73
C TYR A 456 22.22 -19.39 11.09
N GLY A 457 21.30 -20.31 11.42
CA GLY A 457 20.51 -20.25 12.65
C GLY A 457 19.49 -19.10 12.69
N LEU A 458 19.03 -18.69 11.51
CA LEU A 458 18.06 -17.61 11.27
C LEU A 458 16.71 -18.19 10.83
N ASN A 459 15.68 -17.35 10.82
CA ASN A 459 14.39 -17.69 10.23
C ASN A 459 13.82 -16.50 9.45
N TYR A 460 12.67 -16.69 8.81
CA TYR A 460 12.03 -15.70 7.95
C TYR A 460 11.71 -14.37 8.66
N PHE A 461 11.29 -14.44 9.93
CA PHE A 461 10.83 -13.30 10.72
C PHE A 461 11.94 -12.58 11.49
N THR A 462 13.10 -13.20 11.66
CA THR A 462 14.25 -12.58 12.34
C THR A 462 15.60 -13.04 11.81
N LEU A 463 16.39 -12.07 11.39
CA LEU A 463 17.77 -12.24 10.93
C LEU A 463 18.81 -12.02 12.05
N LYS A 464 18.36 -11.77 13.29
CA LYS A 464 19.21 -11.58 14.48
C LYS A 464 20.37 -10.59 14.21
N ASP A 465 21.60 -10.92 14.57
CA ASP A 465 22.81 -10.14 14.35
C ASP A 465 23.36 -10.24 12.92
N LYS A 466 22.73 -11.03 12.03
CA LYS A 466 23.24 -11.36 10.69
C LYS A 466 22.55 -10.62 9.56
N GLY A 467 21.76 -9.58 9.85
CA GLY A 467 21.07 -8.77 8.83
C GLY A 467 22.01 -8.25 7.73
N LYS A 468 23.22 -7.78 8.07
CA LYS A 468 24.23 -7.34 7.09
C LYS A 468 24.70 -8.46 6.17
N LEU A 469 24.99 -9.64 6.72
CA LEU A 469 25.42 -10.81 5.95
C LEU A 469 24.32 -11.21 4.94
N ILE A 470 23.08 -11.27 5.39
CA ILE A 470 21.94 -11.63 4.52
C ILE A 470 21.70 -10.55 3.46
N SER A 471 21.86 -9.27 3.80
CA SER A 471 21.78 -8.15 2.85
C SER A 471 22.81 -8.30 1.72
N GLU A 472 24.05 -8.68 2.03
CA GLU A 472 25.09 -8.91 1.01
C GLU A 472 24.80 -10.13 0.12
N ILE A 473 24.24 -11.20 0.69
CA ILE A 473 23.81 -12.39 -0.09
C ILE A 473 22.69 -11.99 -1.06
N ILE A 474 21.69 -11.24 -0.58
CA ILE A 474 20.58 -10.75 -1.41
C ILE A 474 21.11 -9.80 -2.48
N LYS A 475 21.98 -8.85 -2.13
CA LYS A 475 22.62 -7.91 -3.05
C LYS A 475 23.30 -8.65 -4.20
N LYS A 476 24.14 -9.63 -3.90
CA LYS A 476 24.82 -10.43 -4.94
C LYS A 476 23.81 -11.11 -5.89
N LYS A 477 22.80 -11.77 -5.35
CA LYS A 477 21.77 -12.45 -6.15
C LYS A 477 20.93 -11.48 -6.98
N LEU A 478 20.67 -10.27 -6.49
CA LEU A 478 19.98 -9.23 -7.24
C LEU A 478 20.84 -8.66 -8.37
N TYR A 479 22.16 -8.54 -8.20
CA TYR A 479 23.06 -8.19 -9.32
C TYR A 479 23.05 -9.27 -10.40
N GLU A 480 23.17 -10.55 -10.02
CA GLU A 480 23.06 -11.68 -10.95
C GLU A 480 21.72 -11.66 -11.72
N PHE A 481 20.62 -11.34 -11.01
CA PHE A 481 19.31 -11.17 -11.63
C PHE A 481 19.27 -9.98 -12.60
N SER A 482 19.80 -8.82 -12.18
CA SER A 482 19.79 -7.59 -12.98
C SER A 482 20.62 -7.73 -14.25
N GLU A 483 21.83 -8.29 -14.18
CA GLU A 483 22.68 -8.56 -15.35
C GLU A 483 21.98 -9.47 -16.37
N LYS A 484 21.20 -10.45 -15.89
CA LYS A 484 20.47 -11.38 -16.75
C LYS A 484 19.20 -10.78 -17.35
N ASN A 485 18.46 -9.97 -16.58
CA ASN A 485 17.07 -9.61 -16.91
C ASN A 485 16.83 -8.14 -17.18
N LEU A 486 17.65 -7.26 -16.64
CA LEU A 486 17.50 -5.81 -16.66
C LEU A 486 18.76 -5.15 -17.26
N ASN A 487 19.39 -5.80 -18.24
CA ASN A 487 20.65 -5.38 -18.86
C ASN A 487 20.60 -3.99 -19.52
N ASP A 488 19.42 -3.45 -19.79
CA ASP A 488 19.25 -2.09 -20.30
C ASP A 488 19.41 -1.03 -19.18
N PHE A 489 19.32 -1.42 -17.91
CA PHE A 489 19.43 -0.54 -16.75
C PHE A 489 20.86 -0.59 -16.20
N HIS A 490 21.46 0.57 -15.98
CA HIS A 490 22.86 0.70 -15.55
C HIS A 490 22.96 1.48 -14.25
N TYR A 491 22.29 1.00 -13.22
CA TYR A 491 22.33 1.60 -11.89
C TYR A 491 22.94 0.64 -10.87
N ASN A 492 23.88 1.16 -10.09
CA ASN A 492 24.34 0.48 -8.89
C ASN A 492 23.26 0.54 -7.80
N PHE A 493 23.26 -0.42 -6.91
CA PHE A 493 22.38 -0.42 -5.75
C PHE A 493 22.99 -1.11 -4.53
N ASP A 494 22.51 -0.69 -3.37
CA ASP A 494 22.75 -1.32 -2.07
C ASP A 494 21.46 -1.91 -1.50
N VAL A 495 21.61 -2.91 -0.64
CA VAL A 495 20.51 -3.66 -0.03
C VAL A 495 20.61 -3.58 1.49
N TYR A 496 19.46 -3.45 2.15
CA TYR A 496 19.30 -3.62 3.59
C TYR A 496 17.98 -4.34 3.88
N MET A 497 17.82 -4.84 5.10
CA MET A 497 16.62 -5.57 5.53
C MET A 497 15.80 -4.73 6.52
N PRO A 498 14.70 -4.07 6.08
CA PRO A 498 13.76 -3.43 6.99
C PRO A 498 13.25 -4.45 8.02
N TRP A 499 13.07 -3.97 9.26
CA TRP A 499 12.66 -4.78 10.42
C TRP A 499 13.51 -6.04 10.68
N ASN A 500 14.67 -6.14 10.02
CA ASN A 500 15.58 -7.27 10.12
C ASN A 500 14.86 -8.63 9.86
N ARG A 501 13.97 -8.67 8.86
CA ARG A 501 13.21 -9.85 8.41
C ARG A 501 13.26 -10.01 6.88
N MET A 502 12.67 -11.08 6.34
CA MET A 502 12.71 -11.43 4.90
C MET A 502 11.47 -11.02 4.09
N PHE A 503 10.48 -10.37 4.70
CA PHE A 503 9.24 -10.03 4.00
C PHE A 503 9.47 -8.93 2.96
N GLU A 504 9.99 -7.78 3.41
CA GLU A 504 10.36 -6.65 2.59
C GLU A 504 11.88 -6.51 2.44
N VAL A 505 12.32 -5.80 1.39
CA VAL A 505 13.72 -5.46 1.15
C VAL A 505 13.87 -3.96 0.96
N GLY A 506 14.93 -3.39 1.52
CA GLY A 506 15.32 -2.02 1.27
C GLY A 506 16.37 -1.98 0.18
N ILE A 507 16.08 -1.33 -0.95
CA ILE A 507 17.03 -1.18 -2.06
C ILE A 507 17.28 0.31 -2.29
N LYS A 508 18.54 0.74 -2.19
CA LYS A 508 18.96 2.11 -2.47
C LYS A 508 19.62 2.17 -3.84
N ILE A 509 18.98 2.82 -4.79
CA ILE A 509 19.50 2.98 -6.15
C ILE A 509 20.52 4.14 -6.17
N GLY A 510 21.76 3.80 -6.52
CA GLY A 510 22.87 4.73 -6.68
C GLY A 510 22.84 5.49 -8.01
N GLY A 511 23.84 6.36 -8.19
CA GLY A 511 24.16 7.04 -9.45
C GLY A 511 25.12 6.23 -10.31
#